data_AF-A0A0A0K0M6-F1
#
_entry.id   AF-A0A0A0K0M6-F1
#
_cell.length_a   1.000
_cell.length_b   1.000
_cell.length_c   1.000
_cell.angle_alpha   90.00
_cell.angle_beta   90.00
_cell.angle_gamma   90.00
#
_symmetry.space_group_name_H-M   'P 1'
#
loop_
_entity.id
_entity.type
_entity.pdbx_description
1 polymer ?
#
loop_
_entity_poly.entity_id
_entity_poly.type
_entity_poly.pdbx_seq_one_letter_code
_entity_poly.pdbx_strand_id
1 'polypeptide(L)'
;MESMEHHIRSIPAVDWYALVHIEDFTVAGVLAFPPDLSIVCAALHKRHPHQDAALQFTRLNWLAIRDDPDRFRALGMRLWLPPAFADR
;
A
#
# COMPACT_ATOMS: atom_id res chain seq x y z
N MET A 1 21.02 -6.81 -0.72
CA MET A 1 19.62 -7.24 -0.57
C MET A 1 18.79 -6.29 -1.41
N GLU A 2 18.34 -6.73 -2.59
CA GLU A 2 17.53 -5.88 -3.47
C GLU A 2 16.24 -5.51 -2.73
N SER A 3 16.01 -4.20 -2.61
CA SER A 3 14.72 -3.68 -2.21
C SER A 3 13.75 -4.02 -3.34
N MET A 4 12.82 -4.95 -3.12
CA MET A 4 11.69 -5.08 -4.05
C MET A 4 10.91 -3.75 -3.99
N GLU A 5 10.93 -3.05 -5.11
CA GLU A 5 10.23 -1.79 -5.32
C GLU A 5 9.15 -2.02 -6.37
N HIS A 6 7.90 -1.80 -5.97
CA HIS A 6 6.76 -1.92 -6.87
C HIS A 6 6.18 -0.54 -7.16
N HIS A 7 5.96 -0.23 -8.44
CA HIS A 7 5.34 1.03 -8.83
C HIS A 7 3.84 0.88 -8.89
N ILE A 8 3.16 1.54 -7.95
CA ILE A 8 1.71 1.72 -7.98
C ILE A 8 1.44 2.96 -8.82
N ARG A 9 0.46 2.86 -9.71
CA ARG A 9 0.03 3.96 -10.57
C ARG A 9 -1.49 4.02 -10.61
N SER A 10 -2.03 5.23 -10.59
CA SER A 10 -3.41 5.47 -10.98
C SER A 10 -3.56 5.15 -12.47
N ILE A 11 -4.61 4.41 -12.81
CA ILE A 11 -4.88 3.96 -14.18
C ILE A 11 -6.23 4.56 -14.57
N PRO A 12 -6.35 5.29 -15.70
CA PRO A 12 -7.63 5.83 -16.14
C PRO A 12 -8.71 4.73 -16.21
N ALA A 13 -9.90 5.03 -15.72
CA ALA A 13 -11.05 4.13 -15.62
C ALA A 13 -10.87 2.90 -14.69
N VAL A 14 -9.82 2.85 -13.87
CA VAL A 14 -9.66 1.85 -12.81
C VAL A 14 -9.86 2.53 -11.46
N ASP A 15 -10.86 2.06 -10.71
CA ASP A 15 -11.17 2.62 -9.39
C ASP A 15 -10.19 2.19 -8.29
N TRP A 16 -9.52 1.05 -8.49
CA TRP A 16 -8.63 0.46 -7.49
C TRP A 16 -7.43 -0.22 -8.13
N TYR A 17 -6.23 0.14 -7.67
CA TYR A 17 -5.04 -0.66 -7.94
C TYR A 17 -4.85 -1.65 -6.78
N ALA A 18 -4.90 -2.95 -7.05
CA ALA A 18 -4.67 -3.98 -6.03
C ALA A 18 -3.23 -4.55 -6.12
N LEU A 19 -2.54 -4.57 -4.98
CA LEU A 19 -1.24 -5.22 -4.80
C LEU A 19 -1.41 -6.40 -3.84
N VAL A 20 -1.04 -7.60 -4.31
CA VAL A 20 -0.96 -8.80 -3.46
C VAL A 20 0.49 -8.95 -3.01
N HIS A 21 0.71 -8.81 -1.71
CA HIS A 21 2.03 -8.94 -1.11
C HIS A 21 2.25 -10.39 -0.65
N ILE A 22 3.29 -11.03 -1.17
CA ILE A 22 3.62 -12.43 -0.89
C ILE A 22 4.95 -12.48 -0.13
N GLU A 23 4.96 -13.12 1.04
CA GLU A 23 6.17 -13.40 1.83
C GLU A 23 6.22 -14.90 2.14
N ASP A 24 7.39 -15.52 2.02
CA ASP A 24 7.60 -16.95 2.29
C ASP A 24 6.58 -17.89 1.61
N PHE A 25 6.24 -17.59 0.34
CA PHE A 25 5.22 -18.30 -0.44
C PHE A 25 3.80 -18.26 0.14
N THR A 26 3.51 -17.29 1.00
CA THR A 26 2.18 -17.06 1.59
C THR A 26 1.71 -15.64 1.31
N VAL A 27 0.40 -15.43 1.21
CA VAL A 27 -0.14 -14.07 1.09
C VAL A 27 0.01 -13.38 2.44
N ALA A 28 0.86 -12.36 2.49
CA ALA A 28 1.09 -11.55 3.68
C ALA A 28 0.10 -10.37 3.78
N GLY A 29 -0.47 -9.94 2.66
CA GLY A 29 -1.56 -8.95 2.64
C GLY A 29 -2.06 -8.64 1.23
N VAL A 30 -3.26 -8.09 1.15
CA VAL A 30 -3.82 -7.51 -0.08
C VAL A 30 -4.13 -6.05 0.17
N LEU A 31 -3.53 -5.18 -0.63
CA LEU A 31 -3.67 -3.72 -0.52
C LEU A 31 -4.33 -3.20 -1.78
N ALA A 32 -5.52 -2.61 -1.65
CA ALA A 32 -6.18 -1.88 -2.72
C ALA A 32 -6.06 -0.37 -2.46
N PHE A 33 -5.43 0.32 -3.40
CA PHE A 33 -5.14 1.75 -3.34
C PHE A 33 -6.25 2.55 -4.03
N PRO A 34 -6.70 3.68 -3.43
CA PRO A 34 -7.69 4.55 -4.05
C PRO A 34 -7.12 5.25 -5.30
N PRO A 35 -7.97 5.83 -6.17
CA PRO A 35 -7.52 6.51 -7.38
C PRO A 35 -6.59 7.72 -7.14
N ASP A 36 -6.84 8.45 -6.04
CA ASP A 36 -5.99 9.55 -5.55
C ASP A 36 -5.08 9.05 -4.43
N LEU A 37 -3.78 9.03 -4.69
CA LEU A 37 -2.76 8.54 -3.78
C LEU A 37 -2.21 9.63 -2.86
N SER A 38 -2.60 10.90 -3.01
CA SER A 38 -1.96 12.04 -2.33
C SER A 38 -1.88 11.86 -0.81
N ILE A 39 -3.00 11.49 -0.19
CA ILE A 39 -3.08 11.32 1.27
C ILE A 39 -2.34 10.08 1.76
N VAL A 40 -2.29 9.02 0.95
CA VAL A 40 -1.53 7.80 1.25
C VAL A 40 -0.04 8.07 1.15
N CYS A 41 0.41 8.74 0.08
CA CYS A 41 1.79 9.18 -0.11
C CYS A 41 2.26 10.07 1.03
N ALA A 42 1.46 11.05 1.44
CA ALA A 42 1.76 11.93 2.57
C ALA A 42 1.92 11.15 3.88
N ALA A 43 1.02 10.21 4.17
CA ALA A 43 1.09 9.36 5.35
C ALA A 43 2.32 8.43 5.36
N LEU A 44 2.79 8.03 4.19
CA LEU A 44 4.03 7.26 3.98
C LEU A 44 5.28 8.14 3.88
N HIS A 45 5.16 9.44 4.16
CA HIS A 45 6.24 10.43 4.06
C HIS A 45 6.93 10.49 2.69
N LYS A 46 6.20 10.15 1.62
CA LYS A 46 6.65 10.28 0.23
C LYS A 46 6.39 11.70 -0.25
N ARG A 47 7.37 12.28 -0.95
CA ARG A 47 7.26 13.61 -1.56
C ARG A 47 7.87 13.60 -2.96
N HIS A 48 7.03 13.82 -3.97
CA HIS A 48 7.43 13.92 -5.38
C HIS A 48 6.31 14.62 -6.19
N PRO A 49 6.57 15.02 -7.45
CA PRO A 49 5.60 15.77 -8.26
C PRO A 49 4.27 15.06 -8.54
N HIS A 50 4.28 13.72 -8.66
CA HIS A 50 3.11 12.91 -9.04
C HIS A 50 2.49 12.13 -7.86
N GLN A 51 2.41 12.74 -6.67
CA GLN A 51 1.92 12.07 -5.44
C GLN A 51 0.46 11.62 -5.51
N ASP A 52 -0.34 12.28 -6.33
CA ASP A 52 -1.72 11.96 -6.62
C ASP A 52 -1.88 10.67 -7.43
N ALA A 53 -0.93 10.39 -8.31
CA ALA A 53 -1.08 9.34 -9.32
C ALA A 53 -0.03 8.23 -9.25
N ALA A 54 1.04 8.36 -8.46
CA ALA A 54 2.09 7.36 -8.37
C ALA A 54 2.57 7.14 -6.93
N LEU A 55 2.97 5.91 -6.63
CA LEU A 55 3.64 5.55 -5.38
C LEU A 55 4.71 4.48 -5.67
N GLN A 56 5.97 4.81 -5.36
CA GLN A 56 7.04 3.81 -5.28
C GLN A 56 6.92 3.08 -3.95
N PHE A 57 6.27 1.92 -4.00
CA PHE A 57 5.98 1.09 -2.86
C PHE A 57 7.19 0.25 -2.48
N THR A 58 7.66 0.42 -1.25
CA THR A 58 8.83 -0.29 -0.71
C THR A 58 8.44 -1.19 0.45
N ARG A 59 9.36 -2.07 0.86
CA ARG A 59 9.21 -2.86 2.10
C ARG A 59 8.89 -1.99 3.31
N LEU A 60 9.49 -0.81 3.43
CA LEU A 60 9.24 0.08 4.56
C LEU A 60 7.80 0.63 4.54
N ASN A 61 7.22 0.83 3.35
CA ASN A 61 5.82 1.21 3.21
C ASN A 61 4.89 0.07 3.61
N TRP A 62 5.20 -1.17 3.21
CA TRP A 62 4.47 -2.34 3.67
C TRP A 62 4.47 -2.45 5.19
N LEU A 63 5.62 -2.35 5.84
CA LEU A 63 5.73 -2.44 7.30
C LEU A 63 4.90 -1.35 7.98
N ALA A 64 4.99 -0.09 7.52
CA ALA A 64 4.19 1.01 8.06
C ALA A 64 2.68 0.76 7.94
N ILE A 65 2.23 0.20 6.82
CA ILE A 65 0.80 -0.10 6.59
C ILE A 65 0.33 -1.29 7.42
N ARG A 66 1.16 -2.33 7.52
CA ARG A 66 0.87 -3.52 8.30
C ARG A 66 0.79 -3.22 9.79
N ASP A 67 1.66 -2.35 10.30
CA ASP A 67 1.76 -2.03 11.73
C ASP A 67 0.67 -1.04 12.20
N ASP A 68 0.02 -0.31 11.28
CA ASP A 68 -1.12 0.59 11.58
C ASP A 68 -2.18 0.54 10.45
N PRO A 69 -2.84 -0.61 10.25
CA PRO A 69 -3.73 -0.79 9.10
C PRO A 69 -4.98 0.07 9.17
N ASP A 70 -5.46 0.40 10.38
CA ASP A 70 -6.66 1.21 10.56
C ASP A 70 -6.45 2.66 10.13
N ARG A 71 -5.26 3.23 10.39
CA ARG A 71 -4.89 4.53 9.84
C ARG A 71 -4.98 4.54 8.33
N PHE A 72 -4.44 3.53 7.65
CA PHE A 72 -4.45 3.50 6.18
C PHE A 72 -5.83 3.18 5.60
N ARG A 73 -6.65 2.39 6.30
CA ARG A 73 -8.07 2.22 5.96
C ARG A 73 -8.83 3.55 6.03
N ALA A 74 -8.58 4.36 7.05
CA ALA A 74 -9.18 5.68 7.18
C ALA A 74 -8.76 6.66 6.06
N LEU A 75 -7.62 6.42 5.40
CA LEU A 75 -7.15 7.14 4.22
C LEU A 75 -7.74 6.59 2.90
N GLY A 76 -8.74 5.70 2.97
CA GLY A 76 -9.42 5.17 1.80
C GLY A 76 -8.75 3.93 1.20
N MET A 77 -7.71 3.37 1.80
CA MET A 77 -7.20 2.06 1.36
C MET A 77 -8.13 0.93 1.78
N ARG A 78 -8.18 -0.13 0.96
CA ARG A 78 -8.81 -1.41 1.36
C ARG A 78 -7.71 -2.42 1.66
N LEU A 79 -7.70 -2.92 2.89
CA LEU A 79 -6.65 -3.80 3.39
C LEU A 79 -7.24 -5.12 3.89
N TRP A 80 -6.81 -6.21 3.30
CA TRP A 80 -6.94 -7.54 3.90
C TRP A 80 -5.59 -7.98 4.44
N LEU A 81 -5.58 -8.40 5.70
CA LEU A 81 -4.43 -8.98 6.38
C LEU A 81 -4.81 -10.39 6.86
N PRO A 82 -3.92 -11.38 6.75
CA PRO A 82 -4.14 -12.70 7.32
C PRO A 82 -4.37 -12.63 8.84
N PRO A 83 -5.11 -13.58 9.43
CA PRO A 83 -5.34 -13.64 10.88
C PRO A 83 -4.06 -13.58 11.72
N ALA A 84 -2.96 -14.14 11.22
CA ALA A 84 -1.65 -14.10 11.88
C ALA A 84 -1.10 -12.69 12.15
N PHE A 85 -1.68 -11.66 11.51
CA PHE A 85 -1.34 -10.25 11.68
C PHE A 85 -2.45 -9.42 12.34
N ALA A 86 -3.62 -10.00 12.65
CA ALA A 86 -4.75 -9.27 13.25
C ALA A 86 -4.64 -9.11 14.78
N ASP A 87 -3.80 -9.91 15.44
CA ASP A 87 -3.72 -10.04 16.89
C ASP A 87 -2.36 -9.56 17.49
N ARG A 88 -1.58 -8.76 16.76
CA ARG A 88 -0.26 -8.25 17.22
C ARG A 88 -0.31 -6.79 17.64
#